data_AF-A0A8J3NMF0-F1
#
_entry.id   AF-A0A8J3NMF0-F1
#
_cell.length_a   1.000
_cell.length_b   1.000
_cell.length_c   1.000
_cell.angle_alpha   90.00
_cell.angle_beta   90.00
_cell.angle_gamma   90.00
#
_symmetry.space_group_name_H-M   'P 1'
#
loop_
_entity.id
_entity.type
_entity.pdbx_description
1 polymer ?
#
loop_
_entity_poly.entity_id
_entity_poly.type
_entity_poly.pdbx_seq_one_letter_code
_entity_poly.pdbx_strand_id
1 'polypeptide(L)'
;MTTAGRVVPLAQAGPDCGGKAAALAVLLRAGLPVPDGFVVTDPSTDEAAVRAALARLRPGPYAIRSSGLGEDGAAASFAGQLETVLGVRDPDEVLAAIRRCAASGDAPRARAYRERLGLGDRTAVPVLVQELVAADRAGVLFTRDPRDGGDRIVINAAWGLGESVVSGAVVPDEITVWREGGARVAFGDKRTRLDPGPDGPIRSDVPEPARFHVCLGPEEILPLAALGWRCEELFGRPQDVEWAVCDGRFWLLQSRPITTPLAPAPGSAPDAVRPSAPERPDPESLLVVGVASSPGQARGPVRLVRSVDEFSRVRPGDVLVCRTTDPAWTPLFRVAAAVVTETGGLLSHAAIVAREYRIPAVVGATGALSRLIDGAYVVVDGALGTVTLTRSPS
;
A
#
# COMPACT_ATOMS: atom_id res chain seq x y z
N MET A 1 24.07 20.57 26.20
CA MET A 1 24.54 20.56 24.80
C MET A 1 23.33 20.33 23.91
N THR A 2 22.80 21.40 23.35
CA THR A 2 21.70 21.41 22.40
C THR A 2 22.15 20.75 21.11
N THR A 3 21.57 19.59 20.76
CA THR A 3 21.71 18.95 19.45
C THR A 3 21.16 19.92 18.40
N ALA A 4 22.05 20.68 17.76
CA ALA A 4 21.72 21.52 16.62
C ALA A 4 21.04 20.65 15.55
N GLY A 5 19.89 21.11 15.03
CA GLY A 5 19.20 20.49 13.91
C GLY A 5 20.14 20.24 12.74
N ARG A 6 20.15 19.02 12.20
CA ARG A 6 21.09 18.58 11.16
C ARG A 6 20.33 18.23 9.89
N VAL A 7 20.80 18.78 8.78
CA VAL A 7 20.53 18.24 7.45
C VAL A 7 21.50 17.09 7.20
N VAL A 8 20.98 15.89 6.99
CA VAL A 8 21.77 14.66 6.83
C VAL A 8 21.57 14.11 5.42
N PRO A 9 22.62 13.93 4.60
CA PRO A 9 22.49 13.26 3.30
C PRO A 9 21.87 11.87 3.45
N LEU A 10 20.99 11.47 2.53
CA LEU A 10 20.24 10.21 2.65
C LEU A 10 21.16 9.00 2.81
N ALA A 11 22.29 8.94 2.09
CA ALA A 11 23.28 7.88 2.21
C ALA A 11 23.87 7.71 3.63
N GLN A 12 23.84 8.78 4.43
CA GLN A 12 24.36 8.84 5.80
C GLN A 12 23.26 8.74 6.86
N ALA A 13 21.99 8.65 6.46
CA ALA A 13 20.88 8.60 7.41
C ALA A 13 20.95 7.32 8.27
N GLY A 14 20.73 7.52 9.56
CA GLY A 14 20.69 6.51 10.61
C GLY A 14 19.33 6.47 11.33
N PRO A 15 19.22 5.70 12.44
CA PRO A 15 17.96 5.56 13.17
C PRO A 15 17.35 6.88 13.66
N ASP A 16 18.17 7.88 13.95
CA ASP A 16 17.76 9.24 14.35
C ASP A 16 17.08 10.04 13.23
N CYS A 17 17.25 9.61 11.98
CA CYS A 17 16.59 10.16 10.80
C CYS A 17 15.21 9.53 10.51
N GLY A 18 14.76 8.61 11.36
CA GLY A 18 13.48 7.91 11.22
C GLY A 18 13.54 6.64 10.38
N GLY A 19 12.49 5.82 10.48
CA GLY A 19 12.42 4.48 9.88
C GLY A 19 12.61 4.48 8.37
N LYS A 20 11.84 5.30 7.65
CA LYS A 20 11.87 5.41 6.19
C LYS A 20 13.25 5.79 5.67
N ALA A 21 13.80 6.88 6.19
CA ALA A 21 15.10 7.36 5.73
C ALA A 21 16.23 6.38 6.06
N ALA A 22 16.22 5.79 7.26
CA ALA A 22 17.20 4.78 7.64
C ALA A 22 17.17 3.55 6.72
N ALA A 23 15.98 3.07 6.37
CA ALA A 23 15.81 1.94 5.45
C ALA A 23 16.31 2.27 4.04
N LEU A 24 15.93 3.44 3.49
CA LEU A 24 16.42 3.90 2.19
C LEU A 24 17.95 4.07 2.16
N ALA A 25 18.55 4.54 3.25
CA ALA A 25 19.99 4.67 3.37
C ALA A 25 20.71 3.31 3.33
N VAL A 26 20.13 2.27 3.94
CA VAL A 26 20.65 0.88 3.85
C VAL A 26 20.65 0.41 2.40
N LEU A 27 19.54 0.59 1.69
CA LEU A 27 19.42 0.21 0.28
C LEU A 27 20.43 0.95 -0.61
N LEU A 28 20.54 2.28 -0.43
CA LEU A 28 21.45 3.12 -1.20
C LEU A 28 22.91 2.73 -0.96
N ARG A 29 23.32 2.47 0.29
CA ARG A 29 24.68 1.99 0.62
C ARG A 29 24.97 0.60 0.07
N ALA A 30 23.94 -0.24 -0.12
CA ALA A 30 24.05 -1.53 -0.78
C ALA A 30 24.06 -1.43 -2.32
N GLY A 31 24.08 -0.22 -2.89
CA GLY A 31 24.12 0.01 -4.34
C GLY A 31 22.80 -0.30 -5.05
N LEU A 32 21.67 -0.27 -4.34
CA LEU A 32 20.34 -0.40 -4.94
C LEU A 32 19.86 0.96 -5.47
N PRO A 33 18.98 0.98 -6.48
CA PRO A 33 18.59 2.22 -7.14
C PRO A 33 17.58 3.00 -6.30
N VAL A 34 18.07 3.85 -5.40
CA VAL A 34 17.25 4.73 -4.56
C VAL A 34 17.42 6.17 -5.06
N PRO A 35 16.35 6.97 -5.22
CA PRO A 35 16.47 8.38 -5.56
C PRO A 35 17.20 9.15 -4.47
N ASP A 36 18.06 10.10 -4.87
CA ASP A 36 18.87 10.85 -3.91
C ASP A 36 18.03 11.82 -3.07
N GLY A 37 18.56 12.23 -1.92
CA GLY A 37 17.84 13.07 -0.98
C GLY A 37 18.62 13.40 0.28
N PHE A 38 17.93 14.03 1.22
CA PHE A 38 18.44 14.34 2.54
C PHE A 38 17.32 14.36 3.58
N VAL A 39 17.69 14.30 4.84
CA VAL A 39 16.76 14.34 5.97
C VAL A 39 17.01 15.59 6.78
N VAL A 40 15.93 16.26 7.17
CA VAL A 40 15.92 17.32 8.17
C VAL A 40 15.45 16.71 9.48
N THR A 41 16.37 16.51 10.43
CA THR A 41 16.06 15.81 11.69
C THR A 41 15.32 16.70 12.71
N ASP A 42 15.37 18.02 12.52
CA ASP A 42 14.69 19.01 13.35
C ASP A 42 14.11 20.13 12.46
N PRO A 43 12.79 20.40 12.49
CA PRO A 43 12.20 21.47 11.69
C PRO A 43 12.66 22.89 12.06
N SER A 44 13.35 23.08 13.18
CA SER A 44 14.04 24.33 13.53
C SER A 44 15.41 24.51 12.87
N THR A 45 15.81 23.56 12.02
CA THR A 45 17.05 23.63 11.23
C THR A 45 17.09 24.90 10.37
N ASP A 46 18.27 25.51 10.28
CA ASP A 46 18.53 26.70 9.48
C ASP A 46 18.12 26.51 8.01
N GLU A 47 17.30 27.42 7.49
CA GLU A 47 16.82 27.41 6.10
C GLU A 47 17.99 27.45 5.10
N ALA A 48 19.09 28.14 5.43
CA ALA A 48 20.27 28.19 4.56
C ALA A 48 20.91 26.81 4.38
N ALA A 49 20.94 25.99 5.44
CA ALA A 49 21.45 24.62 5.37
C ALA A 49 20.55 23.73 4.50
N VAL A 50 19.22 23.88 4.61
CA VAL A 50 18.27 23.15 3.76
C VAL A 50 18.43 23.53 2.29
N ARG A 51 18.53 24.83 1.98
CA ARG A 51 18.76 25.32 0.61
C ARG A 51 20.08 24.81 0.04
N ALA A 52 21.15 24.80 0.84
CA ALA A 52 22.44 24.27 0.43
C ALA A 52 22.40 22.77 0.14
N ALA A 53 21.61 21.99 0.89
CA ALA A 53 21.40 20.58 0.61
C ALA A 53 20.55 20.36 -0.64
N LEU A 54 19.48 21.14 -0.83
CA LEU A 54 18.63 21.09 -2.02
C LEU A 54 19.43 21.38 -3.29
N ALA A 55 20.34 22.35 -3.25
CA ALA A 55 21.21 22.69 -4.38
C ALA A 55 22.20 21.58 -4.79
N ARG A 56 22.38 20.54 -3.97
CA ARG A 56 23.20 19.36 -4.31
C ARG A 56 22.41 18.26 -5.02
N LEU A 57 21.08 18.30 -4.95
CA LEU A 57 20.21 17.38 -5.66
C LEU A 57 20.05 17.84 -7.12
N ARG A 58 19.56 16.95 -7.98
CA ARG A 58 19.21 17.32 -9.35
C ARG A 58 18.01 18.29 -9.33
N PRO A 59 18.08 19.41 -10.06
CA PRO A 59 16.94 20.32 -10.18
C PRO A 59 15.71 19.60 -10.73
N GLY A 60 14.60 19.66 -10.00
CA GLY A 60 13.38 18.97 -10.37
C GLY A 60 12.31 19.04 -9.29
N PRO A 61 11.20 18.29 -9.45
CA PRO A 61 10.25 18.10 -8.38
C PRO A 61 10.83 17.22 -7.26
N TYR A 62 10.43 17.50 -6.03
CA TYR A 62 10.81 16.76 -4.83
C TYR A 62 9.59 16.16 -4.15
N ALA A 63 9.81 15.03 -3.48
CA ALA A 63 8.89 14.42 -2.54
C ALA A 63 9.34 14.75 -1.12
N ILE A 64 8.45 15.35 -0.33
CA ILE A 64 8.68 15.69 1.08
C ILE A 64 7.79 14.78 1.91
N ARG A 65 8.41 13.97 2.77
CA ARG A 65 7.73 12.90 3.52
C ARG A 65 8.14 12.96 4.98
N SER A 66 7.19 12.79 5.89
CA SER A 66 7.54 12.44 7.26
C SER A 66 8.34 11.13 7.29
N SER A 67 9.29 11.05 8.21
CA SER A 67 10.07 9.84 8.53
C SER A 67 10.06 9.71 10.06
N GLY A 68 8.89 9.47 10.65
CA GLY A 68 8.72 9.37 12.09
C GLY A 68 9.42 8.14 12.69
N LEU A 69 9.86 8.24 13.95
CA LEU A 69 10.28 7.07 14.73
C LEU A 69 9.06 6.19 15.01
N GLY A 70 9.13 4.91 14.64
CA GLY A 70 8.03 3.96 14.80
C GLY A 70 6.97 3.99 13.69
N GLU A 71 7.17 4.77 12.62
CA GLU A 71 6.28 4.83 11.45
C GLU A 71 6.17 3.48 10.72
N ASP A 72 7.30 2.76 10.66
CA ASP A 72 7.49 1.48 9.97
C ASP A 72 7.80 0.32 10.94
N GLY A 73 7.33 0.42 12.17
CA GLY A 73 7.57 -0.60 13.21
C GLY A 73 6.84 -1.91 12.92
N ALA A 74 7.41 -3.04 13.37
CA ALA A 74 6.78 -4.36 13.22
C ALA A 74 5.36 -4.48 13.82
N ALA A 75 5.01 -3.58 14.75
CA ALA A 75 3.73 -3.55 15.47
C ALA A 75 2.78 -2.42 15.02
N ALA A 76 3.22 -1.49 14.17
CA ALA A 76 2.45 -0.31 13.79
C ALA A 76 2.87 0.22 12.42
N SER A 77 1.91 0.30 11.49
CA SER A 77 2.06 0.95 10.19
C SER A 77 1.23 2.23 10.26
N PHE A 78 1.89 3.39 10.31
CA PHE A 78 1.22 4.70 10.28
C PHE A 78 0.67 5.05 8.86
N ALA A 79 0.34 4.03 8.06
CA ALA A 79 -0.14 4.20 6.68
C ALA A 79 -1.31 5.20 6.64
N GLY A 80 -1.13 6.27 5.85
CA GLY A 80 -2.12 7.33 5.66
C GLY A 80 -2.33 8.30 6.84
N GLN A 81 -1.52 8.22 7.92
CA GLN A 81 -1.66 9.12 9.08
C GLN A 81 -0.75 10.35 9.03
N LEU A 82 0.35 10.28 8.28
CA LEU A 82 1.31 11.37 8.16
C LEU A 82 1.32 11.95 6.75
N GLU A 83 1.75 13.20 6.65
CA GLU A 83 1.61 13.99 5.44
C GLU A 83 2.76 13.75 4.46
N THR A 84 2.40 13.50 3.20
CA THR A 84 3.33 13.45 2.06
C THR A 84 2.97 14.55 1.09
N VAL A 85 3.98 15.29 0.63
CA VAL A 85 3.84 16.35 -0.38
C VAL A 85 4.66 15.96 -1.59
N LEU A 86 4.02 15.86 -2.75
CA LEU A 86 4.65 15.45 -3.99
C LEU A 86 4.69 16.61 -4.98
N GLY A 87 5.77 16.72 -5.75
CA GLY A 87 5.84 17.62 -6.91
C GLY A 87 6.34 19.03 -6.60
N VAL A 88 6.85 19.27 -5.39
CA VAL A 88 7.32 20.61 -4.98
C VAL A 88 8.63 20.94 -5.70
N ARG A 89 8.74 22.13 -6.28
CA ARG A 89 9.93 22.53 -7.06
C ARG A 89 10.65 23.72 -6.44
N ASP A 90 9.87 24.70 -5.97
CA ASP A 90 10.42 25.93 -5.44
C ASP A 90 11.05 25.71 -4.05
N PRO A 91 12.26 26.22 -3.78
CA PRO A 91 12.91 26.05 -2.48
C PRO A 91 12.11 26.58 -1.28
N ASP A 92 11.34 27.66 -1.44
CA ASP A 92 10.51 28.22 -0.36
C ASP A 92 9.30 27.31 -0.10
N GLU A 93 8.71 26.75 -1.15
CA GLU A 93 7.68 25.72 -1.03
C GLU A 93 8.21 24.45 -0.37
N VAL A 94 9.46 24.03 -0.67
CA VAL A 94 10.10 22.88 0.00
C VAL A 94 10.21 23.14 1.50
N LEU A 95 10.66 24.32 1.92
CA LEU A 95 10.74 24.71 3.33
C LEU A 95 9.35 24.72 4.00
N ALA A 96 8.33 25.23 3.31
CA ALA A 96 6.96 25.20 3.80
C ALA A 96 6.42 23.77 3.95
N ALA A 97 6.69 22.90 2.98
CA ALA A 97 6.33 21.48 3.01
C ALA A 97 7.04 20.74 4.16
N ILE A 98 8.31 21.02 4.42
CA ILE A 98 9.05 20.44 5.55
C ILE A 98 8.38 20.80 6.88
N ARG A 99 8.05 22.08 7.08
CA ARG A 99 7.34 22.53 8.30
C ARG A 99 5.99 21.84 8.46
N ARG A 100 5.25 21.70 7.36
CA ARG A 100 3.94 21.04 7.34
C ARG A 100 4.03 19.54 7.69
N CYS A 101 4.93 18.81 7.04
CA CYS A 101 5.19 17.39 7.35
C CYS A 101 5.65 17.20 8.80
N ALA A 102 6.53 18.07 9.32
CA ALA A 102 6.98 17.99 10.71
C ALA A 102 5.85 18.24 11.71
N ALA A 103 4.93 19.18 11.41
CA ALA A 103 3.76 19.45 12.25
C ALA A 103 2.72 18.31 12.21
N SER A 104 2.69 17.51 11.14
CA SER A 104 1.72 16.40 11.00
C SER A 104 1.82 15.34 12.11
N GLY A 105 2.99 15.16 12.72
CA GLY A 105 3.16 14.26 13.87
C GLY A 105 2.37 14.67 15.12
N ASP A 106 2.01 15.95 15.22
CA ASP A 106 1.19 16.51 16.30
C ASP A 106 -0.29 16.66 15.93
N ALA A 107 -0.69 16.25 14.72
CA ALA A 107 -2.09 16.25 14.35
C ALA A 107 -2.93 15.37 15.29
N PRO A 108 -4.21 15.70 15.56
CA PRO A 108 -5.06 14.93 16.47
C PRO A 108 -5.11 13.42 16.15
N ARG A 109 -5.10 13.07 14.85
CA ARG A 109 -5.07 11.67 14.39
C ARG A 109 -3.79 10.95 14.78
N ALA A 110 -2.63 11.57 14.58
CA ALA A 110 -1.33 11.01 14.94
C ALA A 110 -1.16 10.88 16.47
N ARG A 111 -1.70 11.83 17.24
CA ARG A 111 -1.73 11.76 18.73
C ARG A 111 -2.58 10.60 19.22
N ALA A 112 -3.82 10.50 18.76
CA ALA A 112 -4.73 9.43 19.14
C ALA A 112 -4.17 8.03 18.80
N TYR A 113 -3.47 7.91 17.67
CA TYR A 113 -2.83 6.66 17.28
C TYR A 113 -1.62 6.31 18.17
N ARG A 114 -0.76 7.30 18.50
CA ARG A 114 0.36 7.11 19.45
C ARG A 114 -0.11 6.71 20.84
N GLU A 115 -1.13 7.39 21.37
CA GLU A 115 -1.74 7.07 22.66
C GLU A 115 -2.25 5.63 22.69
N ARG A 116 -2.92 5.19 21.62
CA ARG A 116 -3.42 3.82 21.49
C ARG A 116 -2.28 2.78 21.49
N LEU A 117 -1.10 3.13 21.01
CA LEU A 117 0.09 2.26 20.99
C LEU A 117 0.96 2.38 22.25
N GLY A 118 0.62 3.28 23.19
CA GLY A 118 1.44 3.54 24.38
C GLY A 118 2.79 4.19 24.07
N LEU A 119 2.93 4.86 22.91
CA LEU A 119 4.14 5.59 22.55
C LEU A 119 4.15 6.95 23.28
N GLY A 120 5.24 7.26 24.00
CA GLY A 120 5.37 8.47 24.82
C GLY A 120 5.34 9.81 24.05
N ASP A 121 5.44 10.92 24.79
CA ASP A 121 5.40 12.27 24.20
C ASP A 121 6.72 12.68 23.52
N ARG A 122 6.59 13.55 22.51
CA ARG A 122 7.50 13.83 21.36
C ARG A 122 9.01 13.55 21.48
N THR A 123 9.54 13.04 20.36
CA THR A 123 10.75 13.56 19.68
C THR A 123 10.33 14.30 18.40
N ALA A 124 11.15 15.24 17.88
CA ALA A 124 10.91 15.87 16.58
C ALA A 124 10.66 14.79 15.49
N VAL A 125 9.81 15.10 14.49
CA VAL A 125 9.57 14.20 13.34
C VAL A 125 10.59 14.54 12.26
N PRO A 126 11.57 13.65 11.98
CA PRO A 126 12.45 13.84 10.85
C PRO A 126 11.65 13.92 9.56
N VAL A 127 12.09 14.78 8.64
CA VAL A 127 11.46 14.95 7.33
C VAL A 127 12.45 14.58 6.25
N LEU A 128 12.08 13.62 5.41
CA LEU A 128 12.82 13.20 4.24
C LEU A 128 12.44 14.08 3.05
N VAL A 129 13.44 14.68 2.41
CA VAL A 129 13.34 15.36 1.11
C VAL A 129 14.06 14.50 0.09
N GLN A 130 13.36 14.07 -0.95
CA GLN A 130 13.89 13.15 -1.96
C GLN A 130 13.55 13.63 -3.37
N GLU A 131 14.43 13.39 -4.33
CA GLU A 131 14.11 13.58 -5.75
C GLU A 131 12.84 12.80 -6.13
N LEU A 132 11.85 13.47 -6.73
CA LEU A 132 10.65 12.79 -7.19
C LEU A 132 10.93 12.08 -8.51
N VAL A 133 10.75 10.76 -8.52
CA VAL A 133 10.75 9.98 -9.75
C VAL A 133 9.44 10.25 -10.50
N ALA A 134 9.53 10.86 -11.69
CA ALA A 134 8.41 11.06 -12.60
C ALA A 134 8.03 9.71 -13.27
N ALA A 135 7.42 8.83 -12.48
CA ALA A 135 7.21 7.44 -12.85
C ALA A 135 6.20 7.30 -14.00
N ASP A 136 6.56 6.52 -15.02
CA ASP A 136 5.63 6.04 -16.03
C ASP A 136 4.70 4.97 -15.45
N ARG A 137 5.27 4.18 -14.53
CA ARG A 137 4.66 3.05 -13.84
C ARG A 137 5.23 2.94 -12.45
N ALA A 138 4.40 2.59 -11.48
CA ALA A 138 4.84 2.41 -10.12
C ALA A 138 3.92 1.43 -9.40
N GLY A 139 4.34 1.03 -8.20
CA GLY A 139 3.50 0.22 -7.35
C GLY A 139 4.27 -0.30 -6.15
N VAL A 140 3.86 -1.48 -5.70
CA VAL A 140 4.36 -2.08 -4.47
C VAL A 140 4.69 -3.54 -4.69
N LEU A 141 5.77 -3.98 -4.06
CA LEU A 141 6.26 -5.35 -4.07
C LEU A 141 6.28 -5.86 -2.63
N PHE A 142 5.65 -7.00 -2.40
CA PHE A 142 5.80 -7.77 -1.17
C PHE A 142 6.73 -8.94 -1.42
N THR A 143 7.76 -9.11 -0.59
CA THR A 143 8.74 -10.20 -0.77
C THR A 143 8.21 -11.57 -0.33
N ARG A 144 7.12 -11.57 0.44
CA ARG A 144 6.27 -12.72 0.77
C ARG A 144 4.83 -12.37 0.48
N ASP A 145 3.99 -13.37 0.23
CA ASP A 145 2.57 -13.10 0.01
C ASP A 145 1.93 -12.56 1.31
N PRO A 146 1.39 -11.32 1.30
CA PRO A 146 0.91 -10.68 2.52
C PRO A 146 -0.46 -11.24 2.98
N ARG A 147 -1.03 -12.21 2.27
CA ARG A 147 -2.29 -12.88 2.59
C ARG A 147 -2.09 -14.11 3.48
N ASP A 148 -1.07 -14.91 3.18
CA ASP A 148 -0.81 -16.21 3.84
C ASP A 148 0.65 -16.42 4.28
N GLY A 149 1.56 -15.50 3.96
CA GLY A 149 2.98 -15.63 4.26
C GLY A 149 3.77 -16.56 3.34
N GLY A 150 3.18 -16.99 2.21
CA GLY A 150 3.83 -17.91 1.28
C GLY A 150 5.12 -17.37 0.67
N ASP A 151 6.03 -18.29 0.32
CA ASP A 151 7.30 -17.99 -0.36
C ASP A 151 7.11 -17.64 -1.85
N ARG A 152 6.53 -16.47 -2.09
CA ARG A 152 6.31 -15.90 -3.40
C ARG A 152 6.28 -14.38 -3.30
N ILE A 153 6.82 -13.73 -4.31
CA ILE A 153 6.74 -12.28 -4.45
C ILE A 153 5.38 -11.91 -5.02
N VAL A 154 4.77 -10.85 -4.50
CA VAL A 154 3.53 -10.28 -5.03
C VAL A 154 3.78 -8.82 -5.39
N ILE A 155 3.59 -8.48 -6.67
CA ILE A 155 3.80 -7.14 -7.22
C ILE A 155 2.45 -6.57 -7.63
N ASN A 156 2.10 -5.40 -7.11
CA ASN A 156 1.02 -4.57 -7.62
C ASN A 156 1.62 -3.48 -8.52
N ALA A 157 1.09 -3.30 -9.72
CA ALA A 157 1.57 -2.30 -10.68
C ALA A 157 0.43 -1.49 -11.30
N ALA A 158 0.62 -0.18 -11.40
CA ALA A 158 -0.26 0.73 -12.13
C ALA A 158 0.53 1.81 -12.90
N TRP A 159 -0.17 2.57 -13.74
CA TRP A 159 0.38 3.66 -14.51
C TRP A 159 0.58 4.93 -13.66
N GLY A 160 1.65 5.67 -13.92
CA GLY A 160 1.99 6.91 -13.21
C GLY A 160 2.64 6.67 -11.85
N LEU A 161 2.46 7.63 -10.95
CA LEU A 161 2.92 7.63 -9.56
C LEU A 161 2.22 6.57 -8.70
N GLY A 162 2.99 5.97 -7.78
CA GLY A 162 2.56 4.84 -6.94
C GLY A 162 1.47 5.16 -5.93
N GLU A 163 1.20 6.44 -5.65
CA GLU A 163 0.16 6.90 -4.71
C GLU A 163 -1.22 6.30 -5.03
N SER A 164 -1.54 6.09 -6.31
CA SER A 164 -2.81 5.49 -6.72
C SER A 164 -2.97 4.03 -6.24
N VAL A 165 -1.86 3.28 -6.20
CA VAL A 165 -1.81 1.90 -5.72
C VAL A 165 -1.85 1.86 -4.19
N VAL A 166 -1.04 2.70 -3.54
CA VAL A 166 -0.93 2.77 -2.07
C VAL A 166 -2.25 3.22 -1.44
N SER A 167 -2.92 4.21 -2.02
CA SER A 167 -4.24 4.68 -1.57
C SER A 167 -5.39 3.73 -1.91
N GLY A 168 -5.17 2.74 -2.78
CA GLY A 168 -6.22 1.87 -3.32
C GLY A 168 -7.21 2.60 -4.25
N ALA A 169 -6.83 3.75 -4.81
CA ALA A 169 -7.65 4.52 -5.74
C ALA A 169 -7.81 3.86 -7.12
N VAL A 170 -6.96 2.87 -7.42
CA VAL A 170 -6.98 2.09 -8.66
C VAL A 170 -6.99 0.59 -8.35
N VAL A 171 -7.49 -0.22 -9.29
CA VAL A 171 -7.28 -1.67 -9.29
C VAL A 171 -6.01 -1.95 -10.12
N PRO A 172 -4.87 -2.26 -9.47
CA PRO A 172 -3.60 -2.50 -10.16
C PRO A 172 -3.56 -3.89 -10.81
N ASP A 173 -2.59 -4.11 -11.70
CA ASP A 173 -2.19 -5.46 -12.06
C ASP A 173 -1.56 -6.15 -10.84
N GLU A 174 -1.88 -7.43 -10.62
CA GLU A 174 -1.22 -8.28 -9.61
C GLU A 174 -0.35 -9.32 -10.32
N ILE A 175 0.94 -9.34 -10.01
CA ILE A 175 1.90 -10.29 -10.55
C ILE A 175 2.46 -11.11 -9.40
N THR A 176 2.23 -12.42 -9.41
CA THR A 176 2.83 -13.37 -8.46
C THR A 176 4.05 -14.01 -9.09
N VAL A 177 5.20 -14.01 -8.41
CA VAL A 177 6.45 -14.60 -8.88
C VAL A 177 6.94 -15.63 -7.85
N TRP A 178 7.23 -16.85 -8.30
CA TRP A 178 7.73 -17.92 -7.43
C TRP A 178 9.26 -18.00 -7.52
N ARG A 179 9.90 -18.32 -6.38
CA ARG A 179 11.36 -18.45 -6.29
C ARG A 179 11.90 -19.59 -7.17
N GLU A 180 11.13 -20.67 -7.33
CA GLU A 180 11.45 -21.81 -8.19
C GLU A 180 11.23 -21.52 -9.69
N GLY A 181 10.69 -20.34 -10.03
CA GLY A 181 10.43 -19.90 -11.39
C GLY A 181 8.95 -19.77 -11.73
N GLY A 182 8.67 -19.00 -12.77
CA GLY A 182 7.32 -18.71 -13.25
C GLY A 182 6.70 -17.45 -12.64
N ALA A 183 5.76 -16.88 -13.38
CA ALA A 183 4.98 -15.74 -12.95
C ALA A 183 3.51 -15.91 -13.39
N ARG A 184 2.59 -15.41 -12.58
CA ARG A 184 1.16 -15.34 -12.88
C ARG A 184 0.75 -13.88 -12.85
N VAL A 185 0.08 -13.44 -13.89
CA VAL A 185 -0.42 -12.06 -14.03
C VAL A 185 -1.94 -12.07 -13.93
N ALA A 186 -2.49 -11.23 -13.07
CA ALA A 186 -3.89 -10.88 -13.01
C ALA A 186 -4.05 -9.40 -13.38
N PHE A 187 -4.93 -9.11 -14.34
CA PHE A 187 -5.09 -7.77 -14.90
C PHE A 187 -5.97 -6.90 -14.00
N GLY A 188 -5.49 -5.71 -13.68
CA GLY A 188 -6.29 -4.63 -13.10
C GLY A 188 -6.91 -3.74 -14.17
N ASP A 189 -7.97 -3.01 -13.80
CA ASP A 189 -8.65 -2.11 -14.73
C ASP A 189 -7.84 -0.85 -15.08
N LYS A 190 -6.92 -0.47 -14.19
CA LYS A 190 -5.97 0.66 -14.31
C LYS A 190 -6.61 1.91 -14.93
N ARG A 191 -7.84 2.24 -14.55
CA ARG A 191 -8.66 3.25 -15.24
C ARG A 191 -8.08 4.66 -15.18
N THR A 192 -7.42 5.00 -14.08
CA THR A 192 -6.85 6.32 -13.84
C THR A 192 -5.38 6.22 -13.46
N ARG A 193 -4.60 7.23 -13.85
CA ARG A 193 -3.20 7.40 -13.46
C ARG A 193 -3.01 8.74 -12.75
N LEU A 194 -1.90 8.85 -12.04
CA LEU A 194 -1.48 10.07 -11.37
C LEU A 194 -0.10 10.46 -11.89
N ASP A 195 0.07 11.67 -12.42
CA ASP A 195 1.34 12.14 -12.99
C ASP A 195 1.82 13.42 -12.28
N PRO A 196 3.12 13.72 -12.26
CA PRO A 196 3.60 15.00 -11.75
C PRO A 196 3.03 16.18 -12.55
N GLY A 197 2.44 17.16 -11.86
CA GLY A 197 1.98 18.43 -12.41
C GLY A 197 2.72 19.64 -11.83
N PRO A 198 2.40 20.86 -12.29
CA PRO A 198 2.99 22.10 -11.78
C PRO A 198 2.57 22.40 -10.33
N ASP A 199 1.31 22.14 -9.98
CA ASP A 199 0.73 22.40 -8.65
C ASP A 199 0.56 21.11 -7.82
N GLY A 200 1.39 20.10 -8.10
CA GLY A 200 1.30 18.77 -7.51
C GLY A 200 0.72 17.72 -8.47
N PRO A 201 0.40 16.52 -7.96
CA PRO A 201 0.01 15.40 -8.82
C PRO A 201 -1.34 15.62 -9.52
N ILE A 202 -1.39 15.36 -10.83
CA ILE A 202 -2.59 15.47 -11.66
C ILE A 202 -3.15 14.08 -11.92
N ARG A 203 -4.44 13.89 -11.64
CA ARG A 203 -5.16 12.68 -11.99
C ARG A 203 -5.72 12.78 -13.41
N SER A 204 -5.50 11.74 -14.21
CA SER A 204 -6.06 11.63 -15.56
C SER A 204 -6.58 10.21 -15.82
N ASP A 205 -7.43 10.08 -16.84
CA ASP A 205 -7.85 8.78 -17.34
C ASP A 205 -6.71 8.14 -18.15
N VAL A 206 -6.47 6.85 -17.92
CA VAL A 206 -5.56 6.08 -18.78
C VAL A 206 -6.26 5.85 -20.12
N PRO A 207 -5.63 6.09 -21.28
CA PRO A 207 -6.24 5.79 -22.58
C PRO A 207 -6.57 4.30 -22.71
N GLU A 208 -7.70 3.96 -23.35
CA GLU A 208 -8.18 2.58 -23.42
C GLU A 208 -7.15 1.56 -23.92
N PRO A 209 -6.32 1.82 -24.95
CA PRO A 209 -5.29 0.86 -25.33
C PRO A 209 -4.37 0.51 -24.15
N ALA A 210 -3.93 1.48 -23.37
CA ALA A 210 -3.02 1.27 -22.24
C ALA A 210 -3.68 0.61 -21.02
N ARG A 211 -5.01 0.73 -20.85
CA ARG A 211 -5.73 0.07 -19.74
C ARG A 211 -5.61 -1.44 -19.78
N PHE A 212 -5.62 -2.00 -20.99
CA PHE A 212 -5.63 -3.45 -21.21
C PHE A 212 -4.24 -4.07 -21.35
N HIS A 213 -3.17 -3.27 -21.24
CA HIS A 213 -1.80 -3.78 -21.19
C HIS A 213 -1.36 -4.02 -19.75
N VAL A 214 -0.53 -5.05 -19.55
CA VAL A 214 0.15 -5.27 -18.27
C VAL A 214 1.17 -4.15 -18.09
N CYS A 215 1.23 -3.58 -16.88
CA CYS A 215 2.19 -2.53 -16.60
C CYS A 215 3.63 -3.01 -16.73
N LEU A 216 3.97 -4.23 -16.31
CA LEU A 216 5.34 -4.76 -16.38
C LEU A 216 5.46 -5.83 -17.48
N GLY A 217 6.45 -5.67 -18.36
CA GLY A 217 6.80 -6.66 -19.38
C GLY A 217 7.47 -7.90 -18.78
N PRO A 218 7.46 -9.05 -19.48
CA PRO A 218 8.12 -10.27 -19.01
C PRO A 218 9.60 -10.09 -18.63
N GLU A 219 10.31 -9.24 -19.35
CA GLU A 219 11.72 -8.90 -19.13
C GLU A 219 11.96 -8.03 -17.89
N GLU A 220 10.91 -7.41 -17.35
CA GLU A 220 10.96 -6.51 -16.19
C GLU A 220 10.56 -7.20 -14.88
N ILE A 221 9.69 -8.21 -14.96
CA ILE A 221 9.13 -8.91 -13.78
C ILE A 221 10.22 -9.55 -12.92
N LEU A 222 11.12 -10.34 -13.53
CA LEU A 222 12.18 -11.02 -12.79
C LEU A 222 13.24 -10.06 -12.23
N PRO A 223 13.73 -9.05 -12.97
CA PRO A 223 14.60 -8.03 -12.40
C PRO A 223 14.00 -7.30 -11.19
N LEU A 224 12.71 -6.94 -11.23
CA LEU A 224 12.05 -6.30 -10.09
C LEU A 224 11.92 -7.27 -8.90
N ALA A 225 11.54 -8.52 -9.15
CA ALA A 225 11.51 -9.57 -8.13
C ALA A 225 12.89 -9.76 -7.47
N ALA A 226 13.97 -9.72 -8.26
CA ALA A 226 15.33 -9.80 -7.75
C ALA A 226 15.72 -8.63 -6.84
N LEU A 227 15.27 -7.40 -7.15
CA LEU A 227 15.42 -6.27 -6.23
C LEU A 227 14.69 -6.53 -4.91
N GLY A 228 13.46 -7.08 -4.98
CA GLY A 228 12.69 -7.48 -3.80
C GLY A 228 13.42 -8.49 -2.91
N TRP A 229 13.93 -9.58 -3.48
CA TRP A 229 14.71 -10.57 -2.72
C TRP A 229 15.97 -9.98 -2.09
N ARG A 230 16.66 -9.07 -2.79
CA ARG A 230 17.83 -8.38 -2.24
C ARG A 230 17.47 -7.45 -1.09
N CYS A 231 16.29 -6.80 -1.13
CA CYS A 231 15.77 -6.07 0.04
C CYS A 231 15.52 -7.01 1.23
N GLU A 232 14.86 -8.15 1.03
CA GLU A 232 14.61 -9.12 2.10
C GLU A 232 15.91 -9.65 2.71
N GLU A 233 16.91 -9.95 1.89
CA GLU A 233 18.24 -10.38 2.34
C GLU A 233 18.93 -9.31 3.19
N LEU A 234 18.95 -8.06 2.72
CA LEU A 234 19.59 -6.94 3.44
C LEU A 234 18.96 -6.66 4.81
N PHE A 235 17.64 -6.82 4.94
CA PHE A 235 16.92 -6.57 6.19
C PHE A 235 16.68 -7.82 7.03
N GLY A 236 17.02 -9.01 6.50
CA GLY A 236 16.85 -10.30 7.15
C GLY A 236 15.41 -10.67 7.48
N ARG A 237 14.43 -10.06 6.81
CA ARG A 237 12.99 -10.26 7.06
C ARG A 237 12.13 -9.84 5.86
N PRO A 238 10.90 -10.37 5.71
CA PRO A 238 9.99 -10.00 4.63
C PRO A 238 9.75 -8.49 4.53
N GLN A 239 9.81 -7.95 3.31
CA GLN A 239 9.68 -6.52 3.02
C GLN A 239 8.43 -6.19 2.18
N ASP A 240 7.85 -5.03 2.47
CA ASP A 240 6.91 -4.25 1.68
C ASP A 240 7.69 -3.09 1.05
N VAL A 241 7.83 -3.10 -0.27
CA VAL A 241 8.74 -2.24 -1.04
C VAL A 241 7.95 -1.41 -2.05
N GLU A 242 7.99 -0.09 -1.94
CA GLU A 242 7.45 0.80 -2.98
C GLU A 242 8.50 0.97 -4.09
N TRP A 243 8.05 0.90 -5.34
CA TRP A 243 8.93 0.99 -6.50
C TRP A 243 8.32 1.84 -7.62
N ALA A 244 9.18 2.34 -8.50
CA ALA A 244 8.81 3.06 -9.70
C ALA A 244 9.70 2.68 -10.90
N VAL A 245 9.18 2.88 -12.10
CA VAL A 245 9.92 2.85 -13.36
C VAL A 245 9.80 4.20 -14.04
N CYS A 246 10.94 4.73 -14.44
CA CYS A 246 11.09 5.97 -15.20
C CYS A 246 12.25 5.76 -16.17
N ASP A 247 12.05 6.06 -17.45
CA ASP A 247 13.06 5.85 -18.51
C ASP A 247 13.64 4.43 -18.54
N GLY A 248 12.79 3.41 -18.33
CA GLY A 248 13.18 1.99 -18.32
C GLY A 248 14.04 1.56 -17.13
N ARG A 249 14.21 2.41 -16.12
CA ARG A 249 14.99 2.11 -14.91
C ARG A 249 14.10 1.97 -13.69
N PHE A 250 14.36 0.93 -12.89
CA PHE A 250 13.74 0.77 -11.58
C PHE A 250 14.32 1.71 -10.53
N TRP A 251 13.44 2.19 -9.65
CA TRP A 251 13.74 2.96 -8.46
C TRP A 251 13.00 2.39 -7.25
N LEU A 252 13.68 2.25 -6.12
CA LEU A 252 13.10 1.85 -4.83
C LEU A 252 12.80 3.12 -4.02
N LEU A 253 11.53 3.32 -3.70
CA LEU A 253 11.00 4.54 -3.10
C LEU A 253 10.79 4.43 -1.58
N GLN A 254 10.63 3.20 -1.09
CA GLN A 254 10.52 2.85 0.33
C GLN A 254 10.76 1.34 0.50
N SER A 255 11.25 0.91 1.67
CA SER A 255 11.19 -0.49 2.11
C SER A 255 10.90 -0.54 3.60
N ARG A 256 9.97 -1.41 4.00
CA ARG A 256 9.61 -1.62 5.40
C ARG A 256 9.22 -3.08 5.65
N PRO A 257 9.24 -3.57 6.91
CA PRO A 257 8.81 -4.92 7.21
C PRO A 257 7.32 -5.15 6.88
N ILE A 258 6.96 -6.34 6.39
CA ILE A 258 5.55 -6.75 6.31
C ILE A 258 5.04 -6.99 7.75
N THR A 259 4.02 -6.24 8.17
CA THR A 259 3.50 -6.27 9.55
C THR A 259 2.24 -7.12 9.73
N THR A 260 1.59 -7.53 8.63
CA THR A 260 0.48 -8.47 8.70
C THR A 260 0.97 -9.76 9.35
N PRO A 261 0.25 -10.35 10.34
CA PRO A 261 0.61 -11.64 10.91
C PRO A 261 0.67 -12.66 9.77
N LEU A 262 1.88 -12.97 9.31
CA LEU A 262 2.10 -14.04 8.35
C LEU A 262 1.67 -15.31 9.08
N ALA A 263 0.66 -16.00 8.55
CA ALA A 263 0.30 -17.30 9.09
C ALA A 263 1.59 -18.14 9.15
N PRO A 264 1.87 -18.86 10.26
CA PRO A 264 3.04 -19.70 10.29
C PRO A 264 3.01 -20.62 9.07
N ALA A 265 4.14 -20.67 8.34
CA ALA A 265 4.32 -21.67 7.30
C ALA A 265 3.86 -23.02 7.87
N PRO A 266 3.03 -23.81 7.16
CA PRO A 266 2.52 -25.05 7.73
C PRO A 266 3.71 -25.90 8.18
N GLY A 267 3.91 -25.94 9.49
CA GLY A 267 4.90 -26.80 10.12
C GLY A 267 4.57 -28.23 9.70
N SER A 268 5.61 -29.02 9.48
CA SER A 268 5.55 -30.44 9.17
C SER A 268 4.64 -31.19 10.15
N ALA A 269 3.35 -31.19 9.88
CA ALA A 269 2.34 -32.05 10.47
C ALA A 269 2.22 -33.28 9.57
N PRO A 270 2.21 -34.49 10.14
CA PRO A 270 2.08 -35.71 9.36
C PRO A 270 0.70 -35.75 8.69
N ASP A 271 0.69 -35.94 7.37
CA ASP A 271 -0.46 -36.26 6.52
C ASP A 271 -1.78 -35.56 6.87
N ALA A 272 -1.76 -34.24 7.00
CA ALA A 272 -2.97 -33.46 6.77
C ALA A 272 -3.32 -33.58 5.29
N VAL A 273 -4.49 -34.16 5.01
CA VAL A 273 -5.13 -34.21 3.68
C VAL A 273 -4.86 -32.89 2.97
N ARG A 274 -4.08 -32.93 1.89
CA ARG A 274 -3.92 -31.79 0.98
C ARG A 274 -5.32 -31.29 0.67
N PRO A 275 -5.73 -30.07 1.06
CA PRO A 275 -7.01 -29.55 0.60
C PRO A 275 -6.98 -29.63 -0.93
N SER A 276 -7.98 -30.31 -1.50
CA SER A 276 -8.20 -30.32 -2.93
C SER A 276 -8.17 -28.88 -3.42
N ALA A 277 -7.58 -28.65 -4.61
CA ALA A 277 -7.59 -27.33 -5.22
C ALA A 277 -9.00 -26.74 -5.11
N PRO A 278 -9.16 -25.49 -4.65
CA PRO A 278 -10.47 -24.90 -4.43
C PRO A 278 -11.29 -25.05 -5.71
N GLU A 279 -12.45 -25.69 -5.57
CA GLU A 279 -13.33 -25.97 -6.69
C GLU A 279 -13.75 -24.62 -7.29
N ARG A 280 -13.46 -24.41 -8.58
CA ARG A 280 -13.83 -23.14 -9.21
C ARG A 280 -15.35 -23.03 -9.16
N PRO A 281 -15.90 -21.87 -8.78
CA PRO A 281 -17.33 -21.70 -8.73
C PRO A 281 -17.94 -21.92 -10.11
N ASP A 282 -19.17 -22.47 -10.13
CA ASP A 282 -19.97 -22.59 -11.33
C ASP A 282 -20.09 -21.20 -12.00
N PRO A 283 -19.65 -21.04 -13.27
CA PRO A 283 -19.72 -19.77 -13.99
C PRO A 283 -21.10 -19.12 -13.97
N GLU A 284 -22.19 -19.91 -13.93
CA GLU A 284 -23.56 -19.39 -13.92
C GLU A 284 -23.92 -18.75 -12.56
N SER A 285 -23.24 -19.13 -11.49
CA SER A 285 -23.43 -18.57 -10.15
C SER A 285 -22.55 -17.35 -9.86
N LEU A 286 -21.54 -17.09 -10.71
CA LEU A 286 -20.53 -16.07 -10.47
C LEU A 286 -21.08 -14.67 -10.79
N LEU A 287 -21.22 -13.84 -9.75
CA LEU A 287 -21.76 -12.49 -9.88
C LEU A 287 -20.65 -11.47 -10.14
N VAL A 288 -19.57 -11.56 -9.36
CA VAL A 288 -18.45 -10.61 -9.41
C VAL A 288 -17.13 -11.31 -9.11
N VAL A 289 -16.08 -10.87 -9.79
CA VAL A 289 -14.68 -11.25 -9.53
C VAL A 289 -13.91 -9.99 -9.18
N GLY A 290 -13.02 -10.09 -8.20
CA GLY A 290 -12.09 -9.04 -7.82
C GLY A 290 -10.76 -9.62 -7.33
N VAL A 291 -10.00 -8.79 -6.62
CA VAL A 291 -8.74 -9.16 -5.99
C VAL A 291 -9.01 -9.93 -4.69
N ALA A 292 -8.48 -11.16 -4.62
CA ALA A 292 -8.46 -11.97 -3.40
C ALA A 292 -7.58 -11.31 -2.34
N SER A 293 -8.20 -10.67 -1.35
CA SER A 293 -7.51 -9.72 -0.46
C SER A 293 -7.41 -10.17 0.99
N SER A 294 -8.42 -10.91 1.49
CA SER A 294 -8.42 -11.53 2.81
C SER A 294 -9.05 -12.91 2.69
N PRO A 295 -8.34 -14.00 3.01
CA PRO A 295 -8.80 -15.36 2.75
C PRO A 295 -9.97 -15.76 3.66
N GLY A 296 -10.61 -16.87 3.29
CA GLY A 296 -11.78 -17.44 3.98
C GLY A 296 -13.05 -17.34 3.13
N GLN A 297 -14.11 -17.97 3.61
CA GLN A 297 -15.41 -17.96 2.95
C GLN A 297 -16.50 -17.58 3.95
N ALA A 298 -17.41 -16.71 3.53
CA ALA A 298 -18.53 -16.29 4.34
C ALA A 298 -19.79 -16.10 3.49
N ARG A 299 -20.94 -16.28 4.12
CA ARG A 299 -22.26 -16.18 3.50
C ARG A 299 -23.11 -15.22 4.29
N GLY A 300 -23.85 -14.37 3.57
CA GLY A 300 -24.76 -13.42 4.20
C GLY A 300 -25.58 -12.65 3.17
N PRO A 301 -26.59 -11.90 3.63
CA PRO A 301 -27.32 -10.98 2.78
C PRO A 301 -26.42 -9.81 2.37
N VAL A 302 -26.47 -9.44 1.09
CA VAL A 302 -25.80 -8.26 0.56
C VAL A 302 -26.36 -7.02 1.25
N ARG A 303 -25.48 -6.14 1.71
CA ARG A 303 -25.82 -4.81 2.17
C ARG A 303 -25.07 -3.76 1.35
N LEU A 304 -25.80 -3.09 0.46
CA LEU A 304 -25.25 -1.98 -0.33
C LEU A 304 -25.17 -0.72 0.53
N VAL A 305 -23.95 -0.23 0.77
CA VAL A 305 -23.67 0.97 1.57
C VAL A 305 -22.91 1.98 0.71
N ARG A 306 -23.47 3.17 0.52
CA ARG A 306 -22.88 4.22 -0.33
C ARG A 306 -22.22 5.35 0.44
N SER A 307 -22.67 5.60 1.67
CA SER A 307 -22.14 6.65 2.54
C SER A 307 -22.22 6.26 4.01
N VAL A 308 -21.61 7.09 4.85
CA VAL A 308 -21.62 6.96 6.31
C VAL A 308 -23.04 7.00 6.91
N ASP A 309 -23.98 7.69 6.26
CA ASP A 309 -25.37 7.80 6.72
C ASP A 309 -26.11 6.45 6.67
N GLU A 310 -25.64 5.56 5.80
CA GLU A 310 -26.20 4.22 5.60
C GLU A 310 -25.60 3.18 6.55
N PHE A 311 -24.61 3.52 7.39
CA PHE A 311 -23.96 2.57 8.31
C PHE A 311 -24.95 1.90 9.26
N SER A 312 -25.98 2.64 9.66
CA SER A 312 -27.06 2.14 10.51
C SER A 312 -27.92 1.04 9.86
N ARG A 313 -27.76 0.75 8.56
CA ARG A 313 -28.43 -0.35 7.84
C ARG A 313 -27.69 -1.67 7.95
N VAL A 314 -26.39 -1.65 8.23
CA VAL A 314 -25.56 -2.86 8.32
C VAL A 314 -25.93 -3.64 9.58
N ARG A 315 -26.17 -4.93 9.43
CA ARG A 315 -26.47 -5.86 10.53
C ARG A 315 -25.36 -6.89 10.70
N PRO A 316 -25.19 -7.47 11.90
CA PRO A 316 -24.30 -8.60 12.09
C PRO A 316 -24.63 -9.73 11.09
N GLY A 317 -23.61 -10.22 10.38
CA GLY A 317 -23.77 -11.25 9.36
C GLY A 317 -24.00 -10.74 7.93
N ASP A 318 -24.20 -9.43 7.72
CA ASP A 318 -24.32 -8.85 6.38
C ASP A 318 -23.00 -8.97 5.59
N VAL A 319 -23.11 -9.13 4.28
CA VAL A 319 -22.00 -8.91 3.34
C VAL A 319 -21.98 -7.43 2.98
N LEU A 320 -20.99 -6.71 3.49
CA LEU A 320 -20.83 -5.27 3.24
C LEU A 320 -20.35 -5.05 1.81
N VAL A 321 -21.14 -4.35 1.00
CA VAL A 321 -20.77 -3.99 -0.38
C VAL A 321 -20.76 -2.48 -0.54
N CYS A 322 -19.62 -1.92 -0.94
CA CYS A 322 -19.46 -0.49 -1.16
C CYS A 322 -18.49 -0.18 -2.31
N ARG A 323 -18.32 1.10 -2.64
CA ARG A 323 -17.36 1.50 -3.68
C ARG A 323 -15.93 1.42 -3.17
N THR A 324 -15.67 2.07 -2.05
CA THR A 324 -14.39 2.13 -1.36
C THR A 324 -14.65 2.28 0.14
N THR A 325 -13.63 2.11 0.95
CA THR A 325 -13.69 2.33 2.40
C THR A 325 -12.58 3.28 2.84
N ASP A 326 -12.83 3.94 3.96
CA ASP A 326 -11.88 4.77 4.69
C ASP A 326 -11.97 4.44 6.19
N PRO A 327 -11.11 5.02 7.06
CA PRO A 327 -11.10 4.67 8.48
C PRO A 327 -12.45 4.77 9.21
N ALA A 328 -13.39 5.62 8.76
CA ALA A 328 -14.72 5.71 9.36
C ALA A 328 -15.53 4.41 9.22
N TRP A 329 -15.22 3.58 8.23
CA TRP A 329 -15.89 2.30 7.95
C TRP A 329 -15.45 1.17 8.87
N THR A 330 -14.30 1.31 9.56
CA THR A 330 -13.69 0.27 10.41
C THR A 330 -14.67 -0.40 11.40
N PRO A 331 -15.60 0.33 12.08
CA PRO A 331 -16.55 -0.31 12.97
C PRO A 331 -17.44 -1.37 12.30
N LEU A 332 -17.73 -1.23 11.00
CA LEU A 332 -18.57 -2.17 10.25
C LEU A 332 -17.88 -3.53 10.04
N PHE A 333 -16.55 -3.57 9.99
CA PHE A 333 -15.78 -4.81 9.79
C PHE A 333 -15.89 -5.76 10.99
N ARG A 334 -16.30 -5.25 12.16
CA ARG A 334 -16.56 -6.10 13.33
C ARG A 334 -17.85 -6.89 13.24
N VAL A 335 -18.81 -6.42 12.43
CA VAL A 335 -20.16 -7.00 12.36
C VAL A 335 -20.41 -7.66 11.01
N ALA A 336 -19.75 -7.22 9.94
CA ALA A 336 -19.88 -7.82 8.61
C ALA A 336 -19.35 -9.25 8.58
N ALA A 337 -20.03 -10.13 7.85
CA ALA A 337 -19.55 -11.48 7.56
C ALA A 337 -18.43 -11.48 6.51
N ALA A 338 -18.52 -10.57 5.53
CA ALA A 338 -17.52 -10.37 4.49
C ALA A 338 -17.59 -8.93 3.94
N VAL A 339 -16.55 -8.52 3.21
CA VAL A 339 -16.46 -7.21 2.58
C VAL A 339 -16.21 -7.33 1.08
N VAL A 340 -16.95 -6.56 0.28
CA VAL A 340 -16.76 -6.44 -1.17
C VAL A 340 -16.66 -4.97 -1.55
N THR A 341 -15.58 -4.56 -2.22
CA THR A 341 -15.41 -3.18 -2.70
C THR A 341 -15.21 -3.12 -4.21
N GLU A 342 -15.79 -2.12 -4.88
CA GLU A 342 -15.61 -1.93 -6.33
C GLU A 342 -14.18 -1.51 -6.70
N THR A 343 -13.51 -0.75 -5.83
CA THR A 343 -12.14 -0.28 -6.05
C THR A 343 -11.18 -0.87 -5.02
N GLY A 344 -9.87 -0.74 -5.29
CA GLY A 344 -8.81 -1.15 -4.39
C GLY A 344 -8.06 -2.41 -4.84
N GLY A 345 -6.82 -2.54 -4.35
CA GLY A 345 -6.01 -3.76 -4.45
C GLY A 345 -5.63 -4.27 -3.06
N LEU A 346 -4.58 -5.09 -2.98
CA LEU A 346 -4.09 -5.70 -1.73
C LEU A 346 -3.73 -4.71 -0.61
N LEU A 347 -3.44 -3.46 -0.99
CA LEU A 347 -3.07 -2.37 -0.09
C LEU A 347 -4.23 -1.46 0.32
N SER A 348 -5.41 -1.68 -0.26
CA SER A 348 -6.57 -0.84 0.06
C SER A 348 -6.94 -0.95 1.55
N HIS A 349 -7.54 0.11 2.08
CA HIS A 349 -8.04 0.14 3.45
C HIS A 349 -8.91 -1.10 3.76
N ALA A 350 -9.82 -1.46 2.85
CA ALA A 350 -10.66 -2.65 2.99
C ALA A 350 -9.83 -3.95 3.11
N ALA A 351 -8.82 -4.14 2.26
CA ALA A 351 -7.97 -5.32 2.27
C ALA A 351 -7.14 -5.45 3.55
N ILE A 352 -6.59 -4.34 4.05
CA ILE A 352 -5.79 -4.32 5.28
C ILE A 352 -6.69 -4.63 6.48
N VAL A 353 -7.78 -3.89 6.64
CA VAL A 353 -8.67 -4.02 7.80
C VAL A 353 -9.37 -5.40 7.81
N ALA A 354 -9.77 -5.92 6.65
CA ALA A 354 -10.35 -7.26 6.58
C ALA A 354 -9.40 -8.36 7.07
N ARG A 355 -8.10 -8.27 6.75
CA ARG A 355 -7.09 -9.22 7.25
C ARG A 355 -6.88 -9.09 8.76
N GLU A 356 -6.88 -7.87 9.29
CA GLU A 356 -6.79 -7.64 10.74
C GLU A 356 -7.97 -8.26 11.51
N TYR A 357 -9.18 -8.11 10.98
CA TYR A 357 -10.40 -8.72 11.55
C TYR A 357 -10.61 -10.18 11.14
N ARG A 358 -9.78 -10.72 10.25
CA ARG A 358 -9.87 -12.07 9.68
C ARG A 358 -11.24 -12.39 9.07
N ILE A 359 -11.82 -11.43 8.36
CA ILE A 359 -13.05 -11.63 7.58
C ILE A 359 -12.71 -11.75 6.09
N PRO A 360 -13.44 -12.58 5.32
CA PRO A 360 -13.23 -12.70 3.88
C PRO A 360 -13.45 -11.37 3.15
N ALA A 361 -12.57 -11.05 2.20
CA ALA A 361 -12.72 -9.83 1.43
C ALA A 361 -12.29 -9.94 -0.04
N VAL A 362 -13.12 -9.36 -0.90
CA VAL A 362 -12.88 -9.23 -2.35
C VAL A 362 -12.92 -7.74 -2.71
N VAL A 363 -11.77 -7.18 -3.08
CA VAL A 363 -11.65 -5.74 -3.42
C VAL A 363 -11.43 -5.56 -4.91
N GLY A 364 -11.60 -4.34 -5.44
CA GLY A 364 -11.48 -4.13 -6.89
C GLY A 364 -12.49 -4.93 -7.71
N ALA A 365 -13.63 -5.26 -7.11
CA ALA A 365 -14.72 -6.03 -7.68
C ALA A 365 -15.58 -5.11 -8.57
N THR A 366 -15.01 -4.66 -9.70
CA THR A 366 -15.60 -3.61 -10.54
C THR A 366 -17.03 -3.95 -10.96
N GLY A 367 -17.98 -3.07 -10.63
CA GLY A 367 -19.41 -3.25 -10.89
C GLY A 367 -20.18 -3.99 -9.80
N ALA A 368 -19.60 -4.27 -8.63
CA ALA A 368 -20.29 -4.92 -7.52
C ALA A 368 -21.57 -4.16 -7.09
N LEU A 369 -21.56 -2.83 -7.09
CA LEU A 369 -22.73 -2.04 -6.67
C LEU A 369 -23.89 -2.10 -7.67
N SER A 370 -23.62 -2.44 -8.94
CA SER A 370 -24.65 -2.57 -9.97
C SER A 370 -25.09 -4.01 -10.21
N ARG A 371 -24.22 -5.00 -9.93
CA ARG A 371 -24.50 -6.42 -10.13
C ARG A 371 -25.09 -7.12 -8.91
N LEU A 372 -24.73 -6.69 -7.70
CA LEU A 372 -25.25 -7.28 -6.47
C LEU A 372 -26.55 -6.58 -6.05
N ILE A 373 -27.52 -7.38 -5.61
CA ILE A 373 -28.85 -6.93 -5.22
C ILE A 373 -28.91 -6.83 -3.69
N ASP A 374 -29.32 -5.67 -3.15
CA ASP A 374 -29.46 -5.47 -1.70
C ASP A 374 -30.41 -6.52 -1.09
N GLY A 375 -29.98 -7.19 -0.02
CA GLY A 375 -30.69 -8.27 0.66
C GLY A 375 -30.53 -9.66 0.04
N ALA A 376 -29.98 -9.79 -1.17
CA ALA A 376 -29.74 -11.11 -1.78
C ALA A 376 -28.64 -11.87 -1.03
N TYR A 377 -28.80 -13.18 -0.85
CA TYR A 377 -27.77 -13.99 -0.22
C TYR A 377 -26.66 -14.34 -1.21
N VAL A 378 -25.42 -14.09 -0.80
CA VAL A 378 -24.22 -14.41 -1.59
C VAL A 378 -23.22 -15.17 -0.75
N VAL A 379 -22.33 -15.89 -1.42
CA VAL A 379 -21.11 -16.43 -0.83
C VAL A 379 -19.94 -15.59 -1.34
N VAL A 380 -19.15 -15.08 -0.40
CA VAL A 380 -17.90 -14.38 -0.69
C VAL A 380 -16.76 -15.33 -0.38
N ASP A 381 -15.96 -15.63 -1.39
CA ASP A 381 -14.72 -16.38 -1.25
C ASP A 381 -13.54 -15.41 -1.42
N GLY A 382 -12.95 -15.02 -0.28
CA GLY A 382 -11.85 -14.08 -0.25
C GLY A 382 -10.50 -14.68 -0.64
N ALA A 383 -10.39 -16.01 -0.74
CA ALA A 383 -9.19 -16.70 -1.23
C ALA A 383 -9.20 -16.79 -2.77
N LEU A 384 -10.37 -16.98 -3.37
CA LEU A 384 -10.55 -16.98 -4.83
C LEU A 384 -10.81 -15.60 -5.42
N GLY A 385 -11.24 -14.63 -4.60
CA GLY A 385 -11.59 -13.30 -5.10
C GLY A 385 -12.96 -13.27 -5.80
N THR A 386 -13.89 -14.13 -5.38
CA THR A 386 -15.17 -14.32 -6.08
C THR A 386 -16.38 -14.10 -5.17
N VAL A 387 -17.45 -13.57 -5.76
CA VAL A 387 -18.77 -13.47 -5.14
C VAL A 387 -19.76 -14.27 -5.97
N THR A 388 -20.39 -15.27 -5.38
CA THR A 388 -21.37 -16.14 -6.05
C THR A 388 -22.75 -16.02 -5.43
N LEU A 389 -23.77 -16.22 -6.27
CA LEU A 389 -25.15 -16.30 -5.82
C LEU A 389 -25.35 -17.59 -5.04
N THR A 390 -26.02 -17.50 -3.89
CA THR A 390 -26.54 -18.68 -3.19
C THR A 390 -28.02 -18.51 -2.95
N ARG A 391 -28.75 -19.62 -2.93
CA ARG A 391 -30.13 -19.62 -2.40
C ARG A 391 -30.09 -19.19 -0.94
N SER A 392 -31.11 -18.49 -0.45
CA SER A 392 -31.21 -18.12 0.98
C SER A 392 -31.21 -19.37 1.87
N PRO A 393 -30.69 -19.32 3.11
CA PRO A 393 -30.89 -20.42 4.06
C PRO A 393 -32.39 -20.60 4.28
N SER A 394 -32.84 -21.85 4.36
CA SER A 394 -34.23 -22.19 4.69
C SER A 394 -34.55 -21.82 6.13
#